data_AF-A0A8T4IWL4-F1
#
_entry.id   AF-A0A8T4IWL4-F1
#
_cell.length_a   1.000
_cell.length_b   1.000
_cell.length_c   1.000
_cell.angle_alpha   90.00
_cell.angle_beta   90.00
_cell.angle_gamma   90.00
#
_symmetry.space_group_name_H-M   'P 1'
#
loop_
_entity.id
_entity.type
_entity.pdbx_description
1 polymer ?
#
loop_
_entity_poly.entity_id
_entity_poly.type
_entity_poly.pdbx_seq_one_letter_code
_entity_poly.pdbx_strand_id
1 'polypeptide(L)'
;MDAERLIEATRYALAESKAVPDIVAEAWQAQALAEAVGSHLAINGPPTVRSEALGLSEAGSRACGSLHHPALRADGVRATRLTMIGDARCTLLDLAGLLGETGAALVSVAVSADEEGLYWQCVEAIDAADESGDRVIGILRRLALRERGGVA
;
A
#
# COMPACT_ATOMS: atom_id res chain seq x y z
N MET A 1 -12.24 -11.46 0.28
CA MET A 1 -11.90 -11.03 -1.10
C MET A 1 -10.41 -11.24 -1.30
N ASP A 2 -9.99 -11.49 -2.53
CA ASP A 2 -8.57 -11.64 -2.88
C ASP A 2 -7.87 -10.28 -2.98
N ALA A 3 -6.57 -10.26 -2.70
CA ALA A 3 -5.75 -9.05 -2.66
C ALA A 3 -5.70 -8.32 -4.00
N GLU A 4 -5.49 -9.06 -5.09
CA GLU A 4 -5.37 -8.51 -6.46
C GLU A 4 -6.61 -7.69 -6.84
N ARG A 5 -7.81 -8.20 -6.53
CA ARG A 5 -9.08 -7.47 -6.76
C ARG A 5 -9.21 -6.20 -5.95
N LEU A 6 -8.73 -6.21 -4.70
CA LEU A 6 -8.76 -5.01 -3.86
C LEU A 6 -7.77 -3.95 -4.37
N ILE A 7 -6.59 -4.38 -4.80
CA ILE A 7 -5.56 -3.51 -5.40
C ILE A 7 -6.10 -2.89 -6.70
N GLU A 8 -6.69 -3.69 -7.58
CA GLU A 8 -7.30 -3.21 -8.83
C GLU A 8 -8.43 -2.20 -8.55
N ALA A 9 -9.30 -2.48 -7.57
CA ALA A 9 -10.36 -1.56 -7.19
C ALA A 9 -9.82 -0.22 -6.65
N THR A 10 -8.75 -0.24 -5.84
CA THR A 10 -8.09 0.99 -5.38
C THR A 10 -7.44 1.74 -6.52
N ARG A 11 -6.77 1.03 -7.42
CA ARG A 11 -6.15 1.63 -8.60
C ARG A 11 -7.17 2.36 -9.46
N TYR A 12 -8.29 1.71 -9.73
CA TYR A 12 -9.38 2.30 -10.51
C TYR A 12 -9.98 3.53 -9.81
N ALA A 13 -10.25 3.45 -8.51
CA ALA A 13 -10.79 4.57 -7.75
C ALA A 13 -9.82 5.76 -7.65
N LEU A 14 -8.52 5.49 -7.50
CA LEU A 14 -7.46 6.51 -7.54
C LEU A 14 -7.41 7.19 -8.93
N ALA A 15 -7.46 6.42 -10.01
CA ALA A 15 -7.45 6.95 -11.37
C ALA A 15 -8.68 7.82 -11.71
N GLU A 16 -9.84 7.50 -11.14
CA GLU A 16 -11.08 8.28 -11.30
C GLU A 16 -11.14 9.51 -10.38
N SER A 17 -10.27 9.60 -9.37
CA SER A 17 -10.27 10.68 -8.39
C SER A 17 -9.74 11.98 -9.00
N LYS A 18 -10.57 13.03 -8.95
CA LYS A 18 -10.23 14.36 -9.48
C LYS A 18 -10.09 15.42 -8.39
N ALA A 19 -10.77 15.22 -7.26
CA ALA A 19 -10.71 16.13 -6.14
C ALA A 19 -9.59 15.72 -5.19
N VAL A 20 -8.91 16.71 -4.60
CA VAL A 20 -7.84 16.49 -3.62
C VAL A 20 -8.27 15.54 -2.48
N PRO A 21 -9.43 15.72 -1.82
CA PRO A 21 -9.86 14.81 -0.74
C PRO A 21 -10.01 13.36 -1.20
N ASP A 22 -10.36 13.15 -2.46
CA ASP A 22 -10.61 11.84 -3.04
C ASP A 22 -9.27 11.13 -3.29
N ILE A 23 -8.31 11.86 -3.86
CA ILE A 23 -6.94 11.35 -4.07
C ILE A 23 -6.30 10.98 -2.72
N VAL A 24 -6.43 11.83 -1.71
CA VAL A 24 -5.89 11.57 -0.37
C VAL A 24 -6.57 10.37 0.28
N ALA A 25 -7.88 10.22 0.12
CA ALA A 25 -8.61 9.05 0.62
C ALA A 25 -8.19 7.75 -0.08
N GLU A 26 -7.95 7.79 -1.39
CA GLU A 26 -7.50 6.63 -2.17
C GLU A 26 -6.04 6.26 -1.87
N ALA A 27 -5.18 7.25 -1.64
CA ALA A 27 -3.82 7.03 -1.15
C ALA A 27 -3.82 6.30 0.20
N TRP A 28 -4.72 6.69 1.11
CA TRP A 28 -4.90 6.00 2.37
C TRP A 28 -5.35 4.54 2.20
N GLN A 29 -6.27 4.27 1.27
CA GLN A 29 -6.72 2.90 0.98
C GLN A 29 -5.58 2.03 0.43
N ALA A 30 -4.67 2.59 -0.36
CA ALA A 30 -3.47 1.90 -0.81
C ALA A 30 -2.55 1.51 0.36
N GLN A 31 -2.37 2.40 1.34
CA GLN A 31 -1.58 2.13 2.54
C GLN A 31 -2.23 1.08 3.45
N ALA A 32 -3.54 1.15 3.64
CA ALA A 32 -4.28 0.12 4.38
C ALA A 32 -4.16 -1.26 3.71
N LEU A 33 -4.10 -1.32 2.37
CA LEU A 33 -3.83 -2.57 1.66
C LEU A 33 -2.40 -3.06 1.85
N ALA A 34 -1.41 -2.16 1.84
CA ALA A 34 -0.03 -2.50 2.15
C ALA A 34 0.08 -3.11 3.56
N GLU A 35 -0.59 -2.49 4.55
CA GLU A 35 -0.66 -3.00 5.91
C GLU A 35 -1.26 -4.41 5.95
N ALA A 36 -2.44 -4.59 5.36
CA ALA A 36 -3.16 -5.86 5.38
C ALA A 36 -2.41 -6.98 4.65
N VAL A 37 -1.77 -6.69 3.50
CA VAL A 37 -0.94 -7.64 2.76
C VAL A 37 0.29 -8.02 3.57
N GLY A 38 0.97 -7.05 4.18
CA GLY A 38 2.11 -7.28 5.08
C GLY A 38 1.75 -8.18 6.26
N SER A 39 0.67 -7.83 6.98
CA SER A 39 0.13 -8.65 8.08
C SER A 39 -0.21 -10.07 7.65
N HIS A 40 -0.89 -10.24 6.51
CA HIS A 40 -1.25 -11.57 6.00
C HIS A 40 -0.01 -12.40 5.66
N LEU A 41 1.01 -11.81 5.03
CA LEU A 41 2.26 -12.50 4.70
C LEU A 41 3.12 -12.78 5.94
N ALA A 42 3.08 -11.94 6.97
CA ALA A 42 3.78 -12.19 8.22
C ALA A 42 3.23 -13.44 8.94
N ILE A 43 1.91 -13.64 8.90
CA ILE A 43 1.22 -14.77 9.53
C ILE A 43 1.32 -16.04 8.66
N ASN A 44 0.92 -15.94 7.39
CA ASN A 44 0.70 -17.09 6.51
C ASN A 44 1.86 -17.34 5.54
N GLY A 45 2.76 -16.38 5.36
CA GLY A 45 3.83 -16.45 4.38
C GLY A 45 5.04 -17.29 4.83
N PRO A 46 5.97 -17.52 3.90
CA PRO A 46 7.21 -18.25 4.17
C PRO A 46 8.02 -17.60 5.30
N PRO A 47 8.69 -18.37 6.18
CA PRO A 47 9.49 -17.81 7.27
C PRO A 47 10.54 -16.80 6.81
N THR A 48 11.10 -16.99 5.62
CA THR A 48 12.16 -16.14 5.04
C THR A 48 11.70 -14.71 4.77
N VAL A 49 10.40 -14.45 4.64
CA VAL A 49 9.86 -13.11 4.31
C VAL A 49 9.14 -12.43 5.48
N ARG A 50 8.93 -13.13 6.60
CA ARG A 50 8.09 -12.62 7.70
C ARG A 50 8.57 -11.31 8.29
N SER A 51 9.88 -11.14 8.45
CA SER A 51 10.44 -9.88 9.00
C SER A 51 10.16 -8.69 8.08
N GLU A 52 10.30 -8.87 6.77
CA GLU A 52 10.00 -7.81 5.79
C GLU A 52 8.49 -7.57 5.68
N ALA A 53 7.69 -8.63 5.79
CA ALA A 53 6.23 -8.54 5.79
C ALA A 53 5.69 -7.79 7.02
N LEU A 54 6.31 -7.98 8.19
CA LEU A 54 6.03 -7.15 9.37
C LEU A 54 6.43 -5.70 9.13
N GLY A 55 7.60 -5.45 8.56
CA GLY A 55 8.02 -4.09 8.19
C GLY A 55 7.06 -3.41 7.21
N LEU A 56 6.53 -4.15 6.23
CA LEU A 56 5.48 -3.65 5.33
C LEU A 56 4.19 -3.33 6.09
N SER A 57 3.80 -4.18 7.04
CA SER A 57 2.63 -3.93 7.89
C SER A 57 2.78 -2.65 8.70
N GLU A 58 3.94 -2.45 9.32
CA GLU A 58 4.25 -1.27 10.13
C GLU A 58 4.30 0.01 9.30
N ALA A 59 4.91 -0.04 8.10
CA ALA A 59 4.98 1.10 7.19
C ALA A 59 3.57 1.57 6.76
N GLY A 60 2.71 0.65 6.34
CA GLY A 60 1.33 0.96 5.97
C GLY A 60 0.51 1.54 7.13
N SER A 61 0.69 1.01 8.35
CA SER A 61 -0.03 1.47 9.54
C SER A 61 0.35 2.90 9.96
N ARG A 62 1.63 3.28 9.83
CA ARG A 62 2.09 4.66 10.12
C ARG A 62 1.43 5.69 9.21
N ALA A 63 1.30 5.37 7.92
CA ALA A 63 0.63 6.23 6.96
C ALA A 63 -0.84 6.46 7.34
N CYS A 64 -1.50 5.44 7.89
CA CYS A 64 -2.88 5.54 8.36
C CYS A 64 -3.06 6.49 9.55
N GLY A 65 -2.02 6.72 10.37
CA GLY A 65 -2.05 7.66 11.50
C GLY A 65 -1.81 9.12 11.12
N SER A 66 -1.09 9.41 10.04
CA SER A 66 -0.90 10.78 9.52
C SER A 66 -2.15 11.25 8.76
N LEU A 67 -2.76 10.35 7.99
CA LEU A 67 -3.97 10.58 7.21
C LEU A 67 -5.24 10.38 8.06
N HIS A 68 -5.35 11.09 9.18
CA HIS A 68 -6.61 11.19 9.94
C HIS A 68 -7.64 12.03 9.16
N HIS A 69 -8.11 11.53 8.02
CA HIS A 69 -9.15 12.21 7.26
C HIS A 69 -10.54 11.78 7.77
N PRO A 70 -11.43 12.72 8.13
CA PRO A 70 -12.84 12.44 8.44
C PRO A 70 -13.58 11.73 7.29
N ALA A 71 -13.00 11.73 6.07
CA ALA A 71 -13.49 11.00 4.92
C ALA A 71 -13.11 9.51 4.92
N LEU A 72 -13.18 8.84 6.08
CA LEU A 72 -13.61 7.44 6.10
C LEU A 72 -14.99 7.42 5.43
N ARG A 73 -14.98 7.35 4.09
CA ARG A 73 -16.16 7.34 3.24
C ARG A 73 -17.08 6.24 3.73
N ALA A 74 -18.38 6.43 3.53
CA ALA A 74 -19.45 5.54 4.03
C ALA A 74 -19.22 4.03 3.77
N ASP A 75 -18.31 3.65 2.86
CA ASP A 75 -17.93 2.28 2.50
C ASP A 75 -16.80 1.64 3.32
N GLY A 76 -16.15 2.39 4.23
CA GLY A 76 -15.11 1.88 5.14
C GLY A 76 -13.77 1.55 4.46
N VAL A 77 -12.96 0.73 5.13
CA VAL A 77 -11.60 0.36 4.69
C VAL A 77 -11.66 -0.88 3.83
N ARG A 78 -11.31 -0.79 2.53
CA ARG A 78 -11.41 -1.93 1.61
C ARG A 78 -10.48 -3.08 1.99
N ALA A 79 -9.33 -2.76 2.60
CA ALA A 79 -8.37 -3.74 3.10
C ALA A 79 -8.97 -4.71 4.15
N THR A 80 -10.01 -4.32 4.90
CA THR A 80 -10.70 -5.23 5.85
C THR A 80 -11.41 -6.40 5.17
N ARG A 81 -11.66 -6.31 3.86
CA ARG A 81 -12.27 -7.37 3.06
C ARG A 81 -11.23 -8.39 2.58
N LEU A 82 -9.94 -8.18 2.84
CA LEU A 82 -8.87 -9.12 2.50
C LEU A 82 -9.04 -10.41 3.31
N THR A 83 -9.16 -11.53 2.61
CA THR A 83 -9.28 -12.85 3.26
C THR A 83 -8.20 -13.82 2.83
N MET A 84 -7.54 -13.55 1.71
CA MET A 84 -6.53 -14.42 1.12
C MET A 84 -5.62 -13.64 0.19
N ILE A 85 -4.44 -14.21 -0.05
CA ILE A 85 -3.51 -13.82 -1.11
C ILE A 85 -3.35 -15.05 -2.00
N GLY A 86 -3.77 -14.96 -3.26
CA GLY A 86 -3.61 -16.01 -4.25
C GLY A 86 -2.16 -16.26 -4.62
N ASP A 87 -1.60 -15.44 -5.52
CA ASP A 87 -0.18 -15.43 -5.85
C ASP A 87 0.52 -14.27 -5.13
N ALA A 88 1.37 -14.60 -4.15
CA ALA A 88 2.08 -13.60 -3.37
C ALA A 88 2.99 -12.72 -4.24
N ARG A 89 3.62 -13.27 -5.28
CA ARG A 89 4.52 -12.51 -6.15
C ARG A 89 3.72 -11.54 -7.03
N CYS A 90 2.64 -11.99 -7.65
CA CYS A 90 1.76 -11.12 -8.45
C CYS A 90 1.13 -10.03 -7.59
N THR A 91 0.53 -10.40 -6.45
CA THR A 91 -0.04 -9.45 -5.48
C THR A 91 0.97 -8.36 -5.07
N LEU A 92 2.22 -8.74 -4.79
CA LEU A 92 3.26 -7.78 -4.40
C LEU A 92 3.68 -6.87 -5.56
N LEU A 93 3.75 -7.38 -6.79
CA LEU A 93 4.05 -6.55 -7.97
C LEU A 93 2.93 -5.53 -8.24
N ASP A 94 1.68 -5.97 -8.14
CA ASP A 94 0.52 -5.09 -8.31
C ASP A 94 0.48 -4.03 -7.20
N LEU A 95 0.75 -4.43 -5.96
CA LEU A 95 0.85 -3.50 -4.83
C LEU A 95 1.96 -2.47 -5.03
N ALA A 96 3.15 -2.88 -5.48
CA ALA A 96 4.24 -1.95 -5.80
C ALA A 96 3.82 -0.93 -6.87
N GLY A 97 3.11 -1.38 -7.91
CA GLY A 97 2.58 -0.49 -8.94
C GLY A 97 1.57 0.51 -8.37
N LEU A 98 0.65 0.06 -7.50
CA LEU A 98 -0.34 0.93 -6.86
C LEU A 98 0.33 1.97 -5.95
N LEU A 99 1.36 1.59 -5.19
CA LEU A 99 2.11 2.52 -4.33
C LEU A 99 2.84 3.59 -5.15
N GLY A 100 3.44 3.21 -6.29
CA GLY A 100 4.06 4.16 -7.21
C GLY A 100 3.06 5.16 -7.81
N GLU A 101 1.89 4.69 -8.24
CA GLU A 101 0.81 5.57 -8.74
C GLU A 101 0.25 6.47 -7.64
N THR A 102 0.13 5.96 -6.42
CA THR A 102 -0.27 6.72 -5.23
C THR A 102 0.71 7.85 -4.95
N GLY A 103 2.01 7.56 -4.94
CA GLY A 103 3.05 8.58 -4.76
C GLY A 103 2.98 9.66 -5.83
N ALA A 104 2.83 9.28 -7.11
CA ALA A 104 2.71 10.24 -8.21
C ALA A 104 1.47 11.15 -8.09
N ALA A 105 0.33 10.58 -7.68
CA ALA A 105 -0.89 11.35 -7.45
C ALA A 105 -0.72 12.34 -6.28
N LEU A 106 -0.12 11.91 -5.17
CA LEU A 106 0.15 12.76 -4.01
C LEU A 106 1.14 13.88 -4.31
N VAL A 107 2.16 13.64 -5.15
CA VAL A 107 3.07 14.71 -5.60
C VAL A 107 2.30 15.81 -6.32
N SER A 108 1.33 15.43 -7.17
CA SER A 108 0.49 16.39 -7.90
C SER A 108 -0.38 17.22 -6.95
N VAL A 109 -0.91 16.61 -5.88
CA VAL A 109 -1.64 17.30 -4.81
C VAL A 109 -0.72 18.23 -4.03
N ALA A 110 0.45 17.77 -3.61
CA ALA A 110 1.43 18.56 -2.84
C ALA A 110 1.86 19.82 -3.60
N VAL A 111 2.14 19.70 -4.90
CA VAL A 111 2.53 20.84 -5.75
C VAL A 111 1.40 21.87 -5.88
N SER A 112 0.14 21.43 -5.76
CA SER A 112 -1.05 22.28 -5.86
C SER A 112 -1.60 22.71 -4.50
N ALA A 113 -0.93 22.37 -3.40
CA ALA A 113 -1.42 22.64 -2.06
C ALA A 113 -1.17 24.10 -1.67
N ASP A 114 -2.25 24.85 -1.47
CA ASP A 114 -2.20 26.23 -0.96
C ASP A 114 -2.00 26.29 0.56
N GLU A 115 -2.33 25.19 1.25
CA GLU A 115 -2.22 25.05 2.71
C GLU A 115 -0.98 24.24 3.09
N GLU A 116 -0.12 24.81 3.93
CA GLU A 116 1.11 24.16 4.41
C GLU A 116 0.84 22.81 5.09
N GLY A 117 -0.28 22.70 5.82
CA GLY A 117 -0.70 21.45 6.45
C GLY A 117 -0.99 20.33 5.44
N LEU A 118 -1.67 20.65 4.34
CA LEU A 118 -1.95 19.68 3.26
C LEU A 118 -0.67 19.27 2.54
N TYR A 119 0.24 20.22 2.29
CA TYR A 119 1.55 19.93 1.70
C TYR A 119 2.31 18.90 2.55
N TRP A 120 2.47 19.15 3.85
CA TRP A 120 3.20 18.23 4.74
C TRP A 120 2.53 16.87 4.88
N GLN A 121 1.20 16.82 4.95
CA GLN A 121 0.46 15.55 4.92
C GLN A 121 0.74 14.75 3.64
N CYS A 122 0.80 15.42 2.48
CA CYS A 122 1.15 14.75 1.24
C CYS A 122 2.60 14.24 1.25
N VAL A 123 3.55 15.02 1.77
CA VAL A 123 4.96 14.61 1.91
C VAL A 123 5.07 13.35 2.78
N GLU A 124 4.44 13.33 3.95
CA GLU A 124 4.46 12.15 4.83
C GLU A 124 3.83 10.92 4.15
N ALA A 125 2.74 11.12 3.40
CA ALA A 125 2.08 10.03 2.69
C ALA A 125 2.91 9.51 1.49
N ILE A 126 3.66 10.37 0.81
CA ILE A 126 4.62 10.00 -0.24
C ILE A 126 5.75 9.17 0.36
N ASP A 127 6.35 9.64 1.44
CA ASP A 127 7.45 8.93 2.13
C ASP A 127 6.98 7.54 2.61
N ALA A 128 5.76 7.44 3.13
CA ALA A 128 5.21 6.16 3.54
C ALA A 128 4.91 5.22 2.35
N ALA A 129 4.55 5.76 1.18
CA ALA A 129 4.37 4.97 -0.04
C ALA A 129 5.70 4.44 -0.57
N ASP A 130 6.75 5.27 -0.52
CA ASP A 130 8.11 4.89 -0.89
C ASP A 130 8.65 3.81 0.06
N GLU A 131 8.55 4.01 1.38
CA GLU A 131 8.98 3.00 2.36
C GLU A 131 8.24 1.67 2.15
N SER A 132 6.91 1.71 1.97
CA SER A 132 6.13 0.50 1.68
C SER A 132 6.57 -0.19 0.39
N GLY A 133 6.89 0.58 -0.66
CA GLY A 133 7.42 0.07 -1.93
C GLY A 133 8.76 -0.65 -1.75
N ASP A 134 9.66 -0.06 -0.96
CA ASP A 134 10.95 -0.67 -0.62
C ASP A 134 10.79 -1.99 0.13
N ARG A 135 9.85 -2.07 1.07
CA ARG A 135 9.53 -3.33 1.77
C ARG A 135 9.00 -4.39 0.80
N VAL A 136 8.11 -4.01 -0.11
CA VAL A 136 7.59 -4.92 -1.15
C VAL A 136 8.72 -5.46 -2.03
N ILE A 137 9.65 -4.61 -2.48
CA ILE A 137 10.82 -5.03 -3.26
C ILE A 137 11.70 -5.99 -2.44
N GLY A 138 11.90 -5.71 -1.15
CA GLY A 138 12.61 -6.59 -0.21
C GLY A 138 11.99 -7.99 -0.13
N ILE A 139 10.66 -8.07 0.00
CA ILE A 139 9.92 -9.34 0.04
C ILE A 139 10.10 -10.10 -1.29
N LEU A 140 9.89 -9.43 -2.43
CA LEU A 140 10.03 -10.02 -3.77
C LEU A 140 11.44 -10.61 -3.99
N ARG A 141 12.50 -9.89 -3.56
CA ARG A 141 13.88 -10.40 -3.65
C ARG A 141 14.06 -11.67 -2.83
N ARG A 142 13.50 -11.74 -1.62
CA ARG A 142 13.60 -12.91 -0.74
C ARG A 142 12.79 -14.11 -1.28
N LEU A 143 11.62 -13.88 -1.86
CA LEU A 143 10.85 -14.94 -2.55
C LEU A 143 11.67 -15.52 -3.71
N ALA A 144 12.24 -14.66 -4.56
CA ALA A 144 13.06 -15.10 -5.69
C ALA A 144 14.34 -15.85 -5.27
N LEU A 145 14.97 -15.48 -4.16
CA LEU A 145 16.11 -16.21 -3.61
C LEU A 145 15.74 -17.61 -3.14
N ARG A 146 14.56 -17.77 -2.52
CA ARG A 146 14.05 -19.07 -2.08
C ARG A 146 13.75 -19.99 -3.27
N GLU A 147 13.13 -19.47 -4.33
CA GLU A 147 12.84 -20.24 -5.55
C GLU A 147 14.12 -20.78 -6.19
N ARG A 148 15.21 -19.99 -6.17
CA ARG A 148 16.53 -20.42 -6.66
C ARG A 148 17.25 -21.39 -5.72
N GLY A 149 17.09 -21.24 -4.41
CA GLY A 149 17.70 -22.11 -3.40
C GLY A 149 16.96 -23.42 -3.13
N GLY A 150 15.73 -23.56 -3.63
CA GLY A 150 14.92 -24.78 -3.55
C GLY A 150 15.26 -25.86 -4.59
N VAL A 151 16.30 -25.65 -5.38
CA VAL A 151 16.92 -26.67 -6.25
C VAL A 151 18.18 -27.19 -5.55
N ALA A 152 18.00 -27.94 -4.46
CA ALA A 152 19.03 -28.78 -3.83
C ALA A 152 18.38 -29.75 -2.84
#